data_AF-A0A945JSW2-F1
#
_entry.id   AF-A0A945JSW2-F1
#
_cell.length_a   1.000
_cell.length_b   1.000
_cell.length_c   1.000
_cell.angle_alpha   90.00
_cell.angle_beta   90.00
_cell.angle_gamma   90.00
#
_symmetry.space_group_name_H-M   'P 1'
#
loop_
_entity.id
_entity.type
_entity.pdbx_description
1 polymer ?
#
loop_
_entity_poly.entity_id
_entity_poly.type
_entity_poly.pdbx_seq_one_letter_code
_entity_poly.pdbx_strand_id
1 'polypeptide(L)'
;MSVNFSVELSDGEPFERALRRFSSKLKRTGLLRDIKRKRFYTKPSVQKKLDLQKSIRRRKKAERIAHFAEQGLDSKGKKRS
;
A
#
# COMPACT_ATOMS: atom_id res chain seq x y z
N MET A 1 -2.42 15.87 1.97
CA MET A 1 -3.35 16.07 0.85
C MET A 1 -4.57 15.20 1.09
N SER A 2 -5.76 15.82 1.17
CA SER A 2 -7.02 15.08 1.15
C SER A 2 -7.34 14.79 -0.31
N VAL A 3 -7.29 13.52 -0.73
CA VAL A 3 -7.66 13.12 -2.09
C VAL A 3 -9.07 12.57 -2.06
N ASN A 4 -10.02 13.37 -2.51
CA ASN A 4 -11.36 12.90 -2.84
C ASN A 4 -11.29 12.16 -4.18
N PHE A 5 -11.95 11.01 -4.29
CA PHE A 5 -11.96 10.23 -5.52
C PHE A 5 -13.37 9.71 -5.82
N SER A 6 -13.75 9.74 -7.11
CA SER A 6 -14.97 9.13 -7.64
C SER A 6 -14.64 7.84 -8.40
N VAL A 7 -15.63 6.97 -8.52
CA VAL A 7 -15.62 5.80 -9.41
C VAL A 7 -16.94 5.82 -10.18
N GLU A 8 -16.85 5.93 -11.50
CA GLU A 8 -18.01 5.91 -12.38
C GLU A 8 -18.36 4.46 -12.75
N LEU A 9 -19.67 4.21 -12.76
CA LEU A 9 -20.25 2.94 -13.17
C LEU A 9 -20.56 3.03 -14.67
N SER A 10 -20.37 1.92 -15.38
CA SER A 10 -20.80 1.79 -16.77
C SER A 10 -21.98 0.82 -16.84
N ASP A 11 -22.93 1.07 -17.73
CA ASP A 11 -24.25 0.40 -17.76
C ASP A 11 -24.19 -1.13 -17.95
N GLY A 12 -23.08 -1.65 -18.48
CA GLY A 12 -22.85 -3.09 -18.66
C GLY A 12 -21.92 -3.75 -17.65
N GLU A 13 -21.47 -3.04 -16.60
CA GLU A 13 -20.52 -3.59 -15.63
C GLU A 13 -21.22 -4.26 -14.43
N PRO A 14 -20.84 -5.50 -14.05
CA PRO A 14 -21.28 -6.11 -12.81
C PRO A 14 -20.88 -5.26 -11.59
N PHE A 15 -21.80 -5.11 -10.64
CA PHE A 15 -21.62 -4.29 -9.43
C PHE A 15 -20.35 -4.67 -8.64
N GLU A 16 -20.03 -5.95 -8.53
CA GLU A 16 -18.86 -6.47 -7.83
C GLU A 16 -17.55 -5.95 -8.43
N ARG A 17 -17.51 -5.78 -9.75
CA ARG A 17 -16.33 -5.29 -10.45
C ARG A 17 -16.11 -3.82 -10.13
N ALA A 18 -17.17 -3.01 -10.12
CA ALA A 18 -17.11 -1.62 -9.68
C ALA A 18 -16.70 -1.49 -8.20
N LEU A 19 -17.24 -2.33 -7.31
CA LEU A 19 -16.86 -2.37 -5.90
C LEU A 19 -15.37 -2.71 -5.71
N ARG A 20 -14.84 -3.63 -6.53
CA ARG A 20 -13.42 -3.98 -6.53
C ARG A 20 -12.55 -2.82 -7.02
N ARG A 21 -12.97 -2.06 -8.03
CA ARG A 21 -12.29 -0.84 -8.50
C ARG A 21 -12.28 0.22 -7.40
N PHE A 22 -13.43 0.46 -6.75
CA PHE A 22 -13.55 1.37 -5.61
C PHE A 22 -12.61 0.97 -4.47
N SER A 23 -12.67 -0.28 -4.02
CA SER A 23 -11.82 -0.80 -2.94
C SER A 23 -10.33 -0.68 -3.27
N SER A 24 -9.95 -0.92 -4.53
CA SER A 24 -8.56 -0.77 -4.98
C SER A 24 -8.12 0.70 -5.00
N LYS A 25 -8.98 1.61 -5.47
CA LYS A 25 -8.71 3.06 -5.49
C LYS A 25 -8.63 3.63 -4.07
N LEU A 26 -9.49 3.17 -3.16
CA LEU A 26 -9.49 3.51 -1.74
C LEU A 26 -8.19 3.06 -1.04
N LYS A 27 -7.68 1.87 -1.37
CA LYS A 27 -6.37 1.39 -0.88
C LYS A 27 -5.21 2.19 -1.47
N ARG A 28 -5.27 2.51 -2.78
CA ARG A 28 -4.23 3.24 -3.50
C ARG A 28 -4.10 4.70 -3.04
N THR A 29 -5.22 5.39 -2.83
CA THR A 29 -5.26 6.77 -2.31
C THR A 29 -4.76 6.85 -0.87
N GLY A 30 -4.84 5.75 -0.11
CA GLY A 30 -4.37 5.72 1.27
C GLY A 30 -5.30 6.40 2.27
N LEU A 31 -6.52 6.76 1.86
CA LEU A 31 -7.49 7.49 2.68
C LEU A 31 -7.71 6.83 4.05
N LEU A 32 -7.97 5.51 4.09
CA LEU A 32 -8.14 4.79 5.36
C LEU A 32 -6.89 4.83 6.25
N ARG A 33 -5.70 4.78 5.65
CA ARG A 33 -4.43 4.85 6.39
C ARG A 33 -4.26 6.22 7.01
N ASP A 34 -4.64 7.27 6.30
CA ASP A 34 -4.56 8.65 6.78
C ASP A 34 -5.58 8.93 7.87
N ILE A 35 -6.83 8.46 7.72
CA ILE A 35 -7.85 8.52 8.78
C ILE A 35 -7.34 7.82 10.04
N LYS A 36 -6.82 6.60 9.92
CA LYS A 36 -6.29 5.86 11.07
C LYS A 36 -5.10 6.56 11.72
N ARG A 37 -4.22 7.19 10.94
CA ARG A 37 -3.07 7.96 11.45
C ARG A 37 -3.52 9.23 12.19
N LYS A 38 -4.57 9.90 11.71
CA LYS A 38 -5.07 11.17 12.27
C LYS A 38 -6.07 11.00 13.40
N ARG A 39 -6.56 9.78 13.66
CA ARG A 39 -7.56 9.49 14.71
C ARG A 39 -7.15 9.98 16.09
N PHE A 40 -5.85 10.02 16.39
CA PHE A 40 -5.31 10.47 17.67
C PHE A 40 -4.14 11.43 17.45
N TYR A 41 -3.96 12.37 18.38
CA TYR A 41 -2.76 13.20 18.38
C TYR A 41 -1.51 12.34 18.61
N THR A 42 -0.51 12.53 17.74
CA THR A 42 0.78 11.87 17.85
C THR A 42 1.84 12.96 17.90
N LYS A 43 2.66 12.98 18.96
CA LYS A 43 3.76 13.94 19.10
C LYS A 43 4.68 13.89 17.87
N PRO A 44 5.14 15.04 17.34
CA PRO A 44 5.97 15.08 16.13
C PRO A 44 7.21 14.18 16.17
N SER A 45 7.87 14.04 17.34
CA SER A 45 9.03 13.16 17.48
C SER A 45 8.70 11.68 17.27
N VAL A 46 7.56 11.23 17.82
CA VAL A 46 7.06 9.86 17.65
C VAL A 46 6.72 9.62 16.19
N GLN A 47 6.07 10.58 15.54
CA GLN A 47 5.74 10.49 14.13
C GLN A 47 6.99 10.37 13.24
N LYS A 48 8.04 11.18 13.50
CA LYS A 48 9.33 11.09 12.80
C LYS A 48 9.97 9.71 12.98
N LYS A 49 9.98 9.17 14.20
CA LYS A 49 10.51 7.82 14.49
C LYS A 49 9.75 6.73 13.73
N LEU A 50 8.41 6.80 13.71
CA LEU A 50 7.57 5.84 12.99
C LEU A 50 7.81 5.90 11.47
N ASP A 51 8.00 7.09 10.91
CA ASP A 51 8.22 7.25 9.48
C ASP A 51 9.62 6.79 9.06
N LEU A 52 10.64 7.03 9.89
CA LEU A 52 11.98 6.44 9.70
C LEU A 52 11.93 4.90 9.73
N GLN A 53 11.27 4.31 10.72
CA GLN A 53 11.12 2.85 10.80
C GLN A 53 10.39 2.28 9.58
N LYS A 54 9.34 2.95 9.10
CA LYS A 54 8.63 2.54 7.86
C LYS A 54 9.55 2.62 6.65
N SER A 55 10.38 3.66 6.54
CA SER A 55 11.35 3.81 5.45
C SER A 55 12.37 2.66 5.46
N ILE A 56 12.98 2.38 6.61
CA ILE A 56 13.93 1.27 6.78
C ILE A 56 13.29 -0.07 6.41
N ARG A 57 12.06 -0.34 6.87
CA ARG A 57 11.33 -1.58 6.52
C ARG A 57 11.08 -1.70 5.01
N ARG A 58 10.75 -0.60 4.33
CA ARG A 58 10.58 -0.60 2.86
C ARG A 58 11.89 -0.90 2.15
N ARG A 59 12.99 -0.28 2.58
CA ARG A 59 14.32 -0.51 2.01
C ARG A 59 14.75 -1.97 2.15
N LYS A 60 14.70 -2.51 3.38
CA LYS A 60 15.01 -3.94 3.64
C LYS A 60 14.15 -4.89 2.82
N LYS A 61 12.87 -4.57 2.61
CA LYS A 61 11.98 -5.39 1.76
C LYS A 61 12.44 -5.36 0.30
N ALA A 62 12.83 -4.21 -0.21
CA ALA A 62 13.31 -4.07 -1.59
C ALA A 62 14.65 -4.79 -1.79
N GLU A 63 15.61 -4.60 -0.87
CA GLU A 63 16.90 -5.31 -0.84
C GLU A 63 16.69 -6.83 -0.88
N ARG A 64 15.79 -7.35 -0.04
CA ARG A 64 15.46 -8.78 -0.01
C ARG A 64 14.86 -9.28 -1.33
N ILE A 65 13.99 -8.47 -1.97
CA ILE A 65 13.39 -8.83 -3.27
C ILE A 65 14.46 -8.84 -4.36
N ALA A 66 15.37 -7.85 -4.37
CA ALA A 66 16.48 -7.79 -5.32
C ALA A 66 17.39 -8.99 -5.17
N HIS A 67 17.80 -9.33 -3.95
CA HIS A 67 18.60 -10.52 -3.66
C HIS A 67 17.93 -11.82 -4.16
N PHE A 68 16.62 -12.00 -3.94
CA PHE A 68 15.91 -13.16 -4.48
C PHE A 68 15.85 -13.16 -6.00
N ALA A 69 15.73 -11.99 -6.64
CA ALA A 69 15.75 -11.88 -8.10
C ALA A 69 17.13 -12.24 -8.67
N GLU A 70 18.22 -11.78 -8.05
CA GLU A 70 19.61 -12.14 -8.40
C GLU A 70 19.85 -13.65 -8.31
N GLN A 71 19.24 -14.31 -7.31
CA GLN A 71 19.30 -15.77 -7.13
C GLN A 71 18.35 -16.56 -8.03
N GLY A 72 17.60 -15.89 -8.93
CA GLY A 72 16.63 -16.55 -9.81
C GLY A 72 15.41 -17.12 -9.08
N LEU A 73 15.14 -16.67 -7.86
CA LEU A 73 14.06 -17.15 -7.00
C LEU A 73 12.77 -16.34 -7.23
N ASP A 74 11.63 -16.90 -6.82
CA ASP A 74 10.35 -16.22 -6.77
C ASP A 74 10.29 -15.19 -5.61
N SER A 75 9.19 -14.46 -5.52
CA SER A 75 8.96 -13.46 -4.46
C SER A 75 8.96 -14.03 -3.03
N LYS A 76 8.97 -15.36 -2.88
CA LYS A 76 9.02 -16.09 -1.62
C LYS A 76 10.35 -16.83 -1.40
N GLY A 77 11.33 -16.67 -2.30
CA GLY A 77 12.63 -17.34 -2.19
C GLY A 77 12.64 -18.80 -2.64
N LYS A 78 11.65 -19.27 -3.39
CA LYS A 78 11.64 -20.61 -4.01
C LYS A 78 12.22 -20.56 -5.41
N LYS A 79 12.92 -21.63 -5.82
CA LYS A 79 13.34 -21.78 -7.22
C LYS A 79 12.11 -21.78 -8.11
N ARG A 80 12.14 -20.97 -9.16
CA ARG A 80 11.14 -21.03 -10.23
C ARG A 80 11.43 -22.33 -10.99
N SER A 81 10.54 -23.32 -10.89
CA SER A 81 10.61 -24.51 -11.74
C SER A 81 10.37 -24.13 -13.19
#